data_AF-A0A6L8V9E8-F1
#
_entry.id   AF-A0A6L8V9E8-F1
#
_cell.length_a   1.000
_cell.length_b   1.000
_cell.length_c   1.000
_cell.angle_alpha   90.00
_cell.angle_beta   90.00
_cell.angle_gamma   90.00
#
_symmetry.space_group_name_H-M   'P 1'
#
loop_
_entity.id
_entity.type
_entity.pdbx_description
1 polymer ?
#
loop_
_entity_poly.entity_id
_entity_poly.type
_entity_poly.pdbx_seq_one_letter_code
_entity_poly.pdbx_strand_id
1 'polypeptide(L)'
;MRQLTLAIPRAAVRGTSLGVIFMALFGTLWAGIGIGGLQGWGSTGLVIAAVLIGMLLLSGGISLFAASKRLSEPAEFDTHRWKRVWIWFGMIFTIEGVAIGVASAICTATNHFNLLFPIMAIIVGVHFIPLAPLFRTKSHYVTGTLQTLLAIVTLLFVPEHATLGGHPVIAWWLVVGFGSALILWATGVKVWLIGRRWMITR
;
A
#
# COMPACT_ATOMS: atom_id res chain seq x y z
N MET A 1 -12.91 19.51 36.88
CA MET A 1 -12.01 19.05 35.80
C MET A 1 -12.71 17.96 35.01
N ARG A 2 -13.12 18.23 33.77
CA ARG A 2 -13.80 17.26 32.90
C ARG A 2 -12.72 16.39 32.27
N GLN A 3 -12.56 15.15 32.73
CA GLN A 3 -11.79 14.15 31.97
C GLN A 3 -12.55 13.90 30.67
N LEU A 4 -12.13 14.57 29.59
CA LEU A 4 -12.47 14.18 28.23
C LEU A 4 -11.79 12.85 27.97
N THR A 5 -12.44 11.74 28.32
CA THR A 5 -12.14 10.45 27.71
C THR A 5 -12.37 10.66 26.21
N LEU A 6 -11.27 10.87 25.48
CA LEU A 6 -11.23 10.97 24.02
C LEU A 6 -11.72 9.63 23.46
N ALA A 7 -13.04 9.47 23.40
CA ALA A 7 -13.68 8.30 22.85
C ALA A 7 -13.21 8.17 21.40
N ILE A 8 -12.45 7.10 21.12
CA ILE A 8 -11.85 6.91 19.79
C ILE A 8 -12.99 6.79 18.78
N PRO A 9 -13.10 7.73 17.83
CA PRO A 9 -14.25 7.79 16.96
C PRO A 9 -14.26 6.59 16.00
N ARG A 10 -15.44 6.02 15.76
CA ARG A 10 -15.67 4.91 14.81
C ARG A 10 -15.00 5.15 13.46
N ALA A 11 -15.03 6.40 12.99
CA ALA A 11 -14.42 6.82 11.73
C ALA A 11 -12.90 6.59 11.67
N ALA A 12 -12.17 6.79 12.78
CA ALA A 12 -10.72 6.59 12.84
C ALA A 12 -10.36 5.10 12.75
N VAL A 13 -11.08 4.24 13.47
CA VAL A 13 -10.89 2.78 13.41
C VAL A 13 -11.26 2.25 12.02
N ARG A 14 -12.35 2.77 11.42
CA ARG A 14 -12.78 2.40 10.06
C ARG A 14 -11.76 2.81 9.00
N GLY A 15 -11.25 4.04 9.05
CA GLY A 15 -10.18 4.50 8.14
C GLY A 15 -8.90 3.67 8.29
N THR A 16 -8.52 3.34 9.52
CA THR A 16 -7.38 2.45 9.83
C THR A 16 -7.59 1.05 9.23
N SER A 17 -8.78 0.47 9.40
CA SER A 17 -9.09 -0.85 8.85
C SER A 17 -9.02 -0.90 7.32
N LEU A 18 -9.56 0.14 6.65
CA LEU A 18 -9.47 0.27 5.20
C LEU A 18 -8.02 0.40 4.75
N GLY A 19 -7.22 1.20 5.46
CA GLY A 19 -5.78 1.30 5.22
C GLY A 19 -5.07 -0.06 5.27
N VAL A 20 -5.33 -0.86 6.30
CA VAL A 20 -4.74 -2.22 6.42
C VAL A 20 -5.16 -3.11 5.25
N ILE A 21 -6.43 -3.08 4.84
CA ILE A 21 -6.94 -3.86 3.71
C ILE A 21 -6.23 -3.46 2.41
N PHE A 22 -6.11 -2.18 2.12
CA PHE A 22 -5.40 -1.69 0.94
C PHE A 22 -3.92 -2.11 0.94
N MET A 23 -3.25 -1.94 2.07
CA MET A 23 -1.84 -2.35 2.24
C MET A 23 -1.65 -3.86 2.04
N ALA A 24 -2.62 -4.68 2.48
CA ALA A 24 -2.59 -6.13 2.26
C ALA A 24 -2.72 -6.49 0.79
N LEU A 25 -3.72 -5.93 0.10
CA LEU A 25 -3.99 -6.22 -1.31
C LEU A 25 -2.84 -5.74 -2.21
N PHE A 26 -2.48 -4.45 -2.12
CA PHE A 26 -1.41 -3.90 -2.94
C PHE A 26 -0.04 -4.48 -2.60
N GLY A 27 0.25 -4.72 -1.32
CA GLY A 27 1.50 -5.39 -0.93
C GLY A 27 1.62 -6.78 -1.57
N THR A 28 0.52 -7.53 -1.64
CA THR A 28 0.50 -8.85 -2.29
C THR A 28 0.65 -8.75 -3.82
N LEU A 29 0.02 -7.75 -4.45
CA LEU A 29 0.21 -7.50 -5.89
C LEU A 29 1.67 -7.14 -6.21
N TRP A 30 2.30 -6.29 -5.40
CA TRP A 30 3.72 -5.96 -5.53
C TRP A 30 4.64 -7.17 -5.32
N ALA A 31 4.31 -8.05 -4.38
CA ALA A 31 5.04 -9.30 -4.21
C ALA A 31 4.92 -10.18 -5.46
N GLY A 32 3.75 -10.22 -6.11
CA GLY A 32 3.55 -10.90 -7.39
C GLY A 32 4.45 -10.35 -8.50
N ILE A 33 4.63 -9.02 -8.58
CA ILE A 33 5.56 -8.38 -9.51
C ILE A 33 7.00 -8.82 -9.22
N GLY A 34 7.39 -8.83 -7.93
CA GLY A 34 8.70 -9.32 -7.50
C GLY A 34 8.94 -10.76 -7.95
N ILE A 35 7.97 -11.64 -7.72
CA ILE A 35 8.03 -13.05 -8.16
C ILE A 35 8.14 -13.15 -9.69
N GLY A 36 7.42 -12.31 -10.44
CA GLY A 36 7.55 -12.23 -11.91
C GLY A 36 8.96 -11.83 -12.37
N GLY A 37 9.66 -11.01 -11.57
CA GLY A 37 11.07 -10.66 -11.79
C GLY A 37 12.03 -11.86 -11.74
N LEU A 38 11.63 -12.98 -11.11
CA LEU A 38 12.40 -14.23 -11.11
C LEU A 38 12.29 -15.02 -12.42
N GLN A 39 11.51 -14.54 -13.41
CA GLN A 39 11.43 -15.13 -14.76
C GLN A 39 11.17 -16.64 -14.78
N GLY A 40 10.25 -17.12 -13.93
CA GLY A 40 9.89 -18.54 -13.82
C GLY A 40 10.66 -19.32 -12.76
N TRP A 41 11.68 -18.72 -12.12
CA TRP A 41 12.38 -19.28 -10.96
C TRP A 41 11.69 -18.97 -9.62
N GLY A 42 10.54 -18.30 -9.67
CA GLY A 42 9.70 -18.09 -8.51
C GLY A 42 9.11 -19.43 -8.04
N SER A 43 9.55 -19.91 -6.87
CA SER A 43 8.98 -21.12 -6.29
C SER A 43 7.51 -20.89 -5.90
N THR A 44 6.69 -21.94 -6.00
CA THR A 44 5.31 -21.93 -5.48
C THR A 44 5.29 -21.52 -4.00
N GLY A 45 6.36 -21.82 -3.25
CA GLY A 45 6.54 -21.39 -1.87
C GLY A 45 6.53 -19.86 -1.68
N LEU A 46 7.16 -19.10 -2.58
CA LEU A 46 7.14 -17.62 -2.52
C LEU A 46 5.74 -17.06 -2.75
N VAL A 47 5.01 -17.63 -3.71
CA VAL A 47 3.61 -17.24 -3.98
C VAL A 47 2.74 -17.54 -2.77
N ILE A 48 2.85 -18.76 -2.21
CA ILE A 48 2.12 -19.15 -1.00
C ILE A 48 2.45 -18.21 0.15
N ALA A 49 3.74 -17.92 0.39
CA ALA A 49 4.14 -17.01 1.46
C ALA A 49 3.56 -15.61 1.29
N ALA A 50 3.61 -15.04 0.08
CA ALA A 50 3.04 -13.73 -0.21
C ALA A 50 1.52 -13.70 0.02
N VAL A 51 0.80 -14.73 -0.44
CA VAL A 51 -0.65 -14.87 -0.22
C VAL A 51 -0.97 -15.02 1.26
N LEU A 52 -0.20 -15.82 2.02
CA LEU A 52 -0.41 -15.99 3.46
C LEU A 52 -0.23 -14.68 4.23
N ILE A 53 0.81 -13.89 3.91
CA ILE A 53 1.03 -12.57 4.53
C ILE A 53 -0.13 -11.62 4.17
N GLY A 54 -0.53 -11.59 2.90
CA GLY A 54 -1.68 -10.82 2.42
C GLY A 54 -2.96 -11.19 3.15
N MET A 55 -3.27 -12.48 3.27
CA MET A 55 -4.45 -13.00 3.95
C MET A 55 -4.44 -12.69 5.45
N LEU A 56 -3.27 -12.80 6.11
CA LEU A 56 -3.12 -12.44 7.52
C LEU A 56 -3.47 -10.97 7.74
N LEU A 57 -2.89 -10.05 6.96
CA LEU A 57 -3.18 -8.63 7.07
C LEU A 57 -4.63 -8.30 6.70
N LEU A 58 -5.15 -8.93 5.64
CA LEU A 58 -6.54 -8.75 5.21
C LEU A 58 -7.51 -9.17 6.33
N SER A 59 -7.28 -10.31 6.96
CA SER A 59 -8.07 -10.78 8.10
C SER A 59 -7.98 -9.81 9.30
N GLY A 60 -6.80 -9.25 9.57
CA GLY A 60 -6.60 -8.23 10.60
C GLY A 60 -7.39 -6.94 10.31
N GLY A 61 -7.39 -6.49 9.05
CA GLY A 61 -8.18 -5.36 8.58
C GLY A 61 -9.69 -5.59 8.68
N ILE A 62 -10.17 -6.76 8.26
CA ILE A 62 -11.59 -7.15 8.36
C ILE A 62 -12.02 -7.23 9.84
N SER A 63 -11.19 -7.80 10.71
CA SER A 63 -11.45 -7.89 12.14
C SER A 63 -11.58 -6.51 12.78
N LEU A 64 -10.67 -5.58 12.47
CA LEU A 64 -10.76 -4.16 12.88
C LEU A 64 -12.04 -3.51 12.37
N PHE A 65 -12.40 -3.73 11.10
CA PHE A 65 -13.61 -3.17 10.50
C PHE A 65 -14.86 -3.69 11.21
N ALA A 66 -14.95 -4.99 11.46
CA ALA A 66 -16.06 -5.61 12.19
C ALA A 66 -16.16 -5.07 13.63
N ALA A 67 -15.02 -4.93 14.31
CA ALA A 67 -14.95 -4.37 15.65
C ALA A 67 -15.38 -2.89 15.69
N SER A 68 -15.08 -2.12 14.64
CA SER A 68 -15.49 -0.72 14.52
C SER A 68 -17.01 -0.54 14.52
N LYS A 69 -17.78 -1.54 14.07
CA LYS A 69 -19.26 -1.48 14.05
C LYS A 69 -19.87 -1.44 15.45
N ARG A 70 -19.13 -1.87 16.47
CA ARG A 70 -19.57 -1.86 17.88
C ARG A 70 -19.33 -0.52 18.57
N LEU A 71 -18.69 0.44 17.90
CA LEU A 71 -18.37 1.75 18.45
C LEU A 71 -19.49 2.74 18.12
N SER A 72 -19.92 3.51 19.12
CA SER A 72 -20.88 4.60 18.93
C SER A 72 -20.33 5.64 17.97
N GLU A 73 -21.17 6.10 17.04
CA GLU A 73 -20.87 7.29 16.25
C GLU A 73 -21.07 8.54 17.11
N PRO A 74 -20.14 9.50 17.09
CA PRO A 74 -20.39 10.82 17.67
C PRO A 74 -21.62 11.44 17.01
N ALA A 75 -22.46 12.12 17.80
CA ALA A 75 -23.68 12.78 17.31
C ALA A 75 -23.42 13.80 16.17
N GLU A 76 -22.18 14.31 16.06
CA GLU A 76 -21.71 15.21 15.00
C GLU A 76 -20.91 14.46 13.90
N PHE A 77 -21.37 13.28 13.47
CA PHE A 77 -20.79 12.67 12.27
C PHE A 77 -21.15 13.49 11.03
N ASP A 78 -20.22 14.36 10.61
CA ASP A 78 -20.34 15.17 9.41
C ASP A 78 -20.28 14.29 8.15
N THR A 79 -21.47 13.82 7.76
CA THR A 79 -21.69 12.99 6.57
C THR A 79 -21.25 13.71 5.29
N HIS A 80 -21.32 15.04 5.25
CA HIS A 80 -20.94 15.84 4.10
C HIS A 80 -19.42 15.86 3.93
N ARG A 81 -18.66 16.02 5.02
CA ARG A 81 -17.20 15.88 5.01
C ARG A 81 -16.76 14.48 4.60
N TRP A 82 -17.44 13.44 5.08
CA TRP A 82 -17.12 12.05 4.69
C TRP A 82 -17.36 11.80 3.19
N LYS A 83 -18.48 12.24 2.63
CA LYS A 83 -18.74 12.15 1.18
C LYS A 83 -17.67 12.86 0.36
N ARG A 84 -17.26 14.08 0.78
CA ARG A 84 -16.20 14.84 0.10
C ARG A 84 -14.87 14.10 0.12
N VAL A 85 -14.50 13.45 1.23
CA VAL A 85 -13.29 12.62 1.32
C VAL A 85 -13.31 11.47 0.31
N TRP A 86 -14.44 10.77 0.17
CA TRP A 86 -14.57 9.67 -0.81
C TRP A 86 -14.48 10.14 -2.27
N ILE A 87 -15.04 11.31 -2.59
CA ILE A 87 -14.93 11.88 -3.94
C ILE A 87 -13.47 12.20 -4.27
N TRP A 88 -12.76 12.88 -3.37
CA TRP A 88 -11.33 13.18 -3.57
C TRP A 88 -10.47 11.92 -3.64
N PHE A 89 -10.76 10.93 -2.79
CA PHE A 89 -10.09 9.64 -2.83
C PHE A 89 -10.26 8.97 -4.21
N GLY A 90 -11.50 8.92 -4.71
CA GLY A 90 -11.79 8.38 -6.03
C GLY A 90 -11.05 9.13 -7.14
N MET A 91 -11.06 10.46 -7.12
CA MET A 91 -10.32 11.27 -8.10
C MET A 91 -8.83 11.01 -8.09
N ILE A 92 -8.19 10.98 -6.91
CA ILE A 92 -6.76 10.69 -6.77
C ILE A 92 -6.44 9.31 -7.37
N PHE A 93 -7.26 8.32 -7.04
CA PHE A 93 -7.09 6.95 -7.52
C PHE A 93 -7.31 6.83 -9.04
N THR A 94 -8.27 7.58 -9.61
CA THR A 94 -8.46 7.65 -11.06
C THR A 94 -7.26 8.28 -11.75
N ILE A 95 -6.71 9.38 -11.21
CA ILE A 95 -5.51 10.03 -11.77
C ILE A 95 -4.31 9.08 -11.73
N GLU A 96 -4.14 8.35 -10.63
CA GLU A 96 -3.11 7.31 -10.52
C GLU A 96 -3.29 6.23 -11.59
N GLY A 97 -4.49 5.66 -11.74
CA GLY A 97 -4.78 4.65 -12.75
C GLY A 97 -4.51 5.14 -14.17
N VAL A 98 -4.87 6.38 -14.49
CA VAL A 98 -4.57 7.02 -15.79
C VAL A 98 -3.06 7.16 -15.96
N ALA A 99 -2.33 7.63 -14.95
CA ALA A 99 -0.88 7.79 -15.01
C ALA A 99 -0.16 6.45 -15.23
N ILE A 100 -0.59 5.38 -14.54
CA ILE A 100 -0.06 4.02 -14.74
C ILE A 100 -0.39 3.51 -16.15
N GLY A 101 -1.61 3.74 -16.64
CA GLY A 101 -2.02 3.36 -18.00
C GLY A 101 -1.19 4.06 -19.08
N VAL A 102 -0.97 5.37 -18.93
CA VAL A 102 -0.10 6.16 -19.84
C VAL A 102 1.35 5.67 -19.77
N ALA A 103 1.89 5.45 -18.57
CA ALA A 103 3.24 4.91 -18.40
C ALA A 103 3.38 3.53 -19.06
N SER A 104 2.39 2.65 -18.89
CA SER A 104 2.35 1.35 -19.55
C SER A 104 2.33 1.48 -21.06
N ALA A 105 1.51 2.36 -21.63
CA ALA A 105 1.45 2.57 -23.08
C ALA A 105 2.79 3.07 -23.63
N ILE A 106 3.44 4.02 -22.95
CA ILE A 106 4.75 4.56 -23.35
C ILE A 106 5.84 3.49 -23.25
N CYS A 107 5.91 2.75 -22.13
CA CYS A 107 6.92 1.71 -21.94
C CYS A 107 6.78 0.58 -22.97
N THR A 108 5.54 0.19 -23.29
CA THR A 108 5.27 -0.81 -24.34
C THR A 108 5.62 -0.27 -25.73
N ALA A 109 5.20 0.96 -26.07
CA ALA A 109 5.46 1.56 -27.38
C ALA A 109 6.96 1.79 -27.65
N THR A 110 7.75 2.00 -26.60
CA THR A 110 9.20 2.20 -26.69
C THR A 110 10.01 0.90 -26.54
N ASN A 111 9.38 -0.26 -26.35
CA ASN A 111 10.04 -1.54 -26.04
C ASN A 111 10.88 -1.54 -24.75
N HIS A 112 10.57 -0.67 -23.78
CA HIS A 112 11.23 -0.61 -22.47
C HIS A 112 10.27 -0.99 -21.34
N PHE A 113 9.52 -2.09 -21.51
CA PHE A 113 8.50 -2.53 -20.55
C PHE A 113 9.07 -2.75 -19.14
N ASN A 114 10.35 -3.07 -19.00
CA ASN A 114 10.98 -3.27 -17.70
C ASN A 114 11.01 -2.00 -16.82
N LEU A 115 10.93 -0.81 -17.42
CA LEU A 115 10.80 0.47 -16.72
C LEU A 115 9.42 0.67 -16.08
N LEU A 116 8.40 -0.10 -16.49
CA LEU A 116 7.03 0.09 -16.03
C LEU A 116 6.93 0.01 -14.51
N PHE A 117 7.51 -1.01 -13.89
CA PHE A 117 7.35 -1.22 -12.45
C PHE A 117 8.10 -0.19 -11.58
N PRO A 118 9.34 0.20 -11.90
CA PRO A 118 9.97 1.36 -11.26
C PRO A 118 9.15 2.66 -11.43
N ILE A 119 8.67 2.96 -12.64
CA ILE A 119 7.85 4.16 -12.90
C ILE A 119 6.54 4.09 -12.11
N MET A 120 5.89 2.93 -12.11
CA MET A 120 4.68 2.68 -11.34
C MET A 120 4.94 2.87 -9.84
N ALA A 121 6.08 2.42 -9.30
CA ALA A 121 6.41 2.65 -7.89
C ALA A 121 6.62 4.13 -7.55
N ILE A 122 7.13 4.93 -8.49
CA ILE A 122 7.20 6.40 -8.34
C ILE A 122 5.79 7.01 -8.35
N ILE A 123 4.96 6.68 -9.35
CA ILE A 123 3.58 7.17 -9.46
C ILE A 123 2.81 6.84 -8.18
N VAL A 124 2.93 5.59 -7.73
CA VAL A 124 2.24 5.09 -6.55
C VAL A 124 2.81 5.74 -5.28
N GLY A 125 4.13 5.89 -5.16
CA GLY A 125 4.74 6.64 -4.05
C GLY A 125 4.27 8.09 -3.96
N VAL A 126 4.13 8.77 -5.11
CA VAL A 126 3.61 10.15 -5.20
C VAL A 126 2.12 10.20 -4.87
N HIS A 127 1.31 9.18 -5.21
CA HIS A 127 -0.11 9.12 -4.86
C HIS A 127 -0.33 9.23 -3.35
N PHE A 128 0.63 8.79 -2.53
CA PHE A 128 0.50 8.80 -1.07
C PHE A 128 0.58 10.21 -0.47
N ILE A 129 1.16 11.17 -1.20
CA ILE A 129 1.29 12.57 -0.80
C ILE A 129 -0.09 13.25 -0.65
N PRO A 130 -1.00 13.23 -1.64
CA PRO A 130 -2.33 13.81 -1.49
C PRO A 130 -3.24 13.01 -0.55
N LEU A 131 -2.97 11.71 -0.32
CA LEU A 131 -3.72 10.90 0.66
C LEU A 131 -3.39 11.27 2.12
N ALA A 132 -2.16 11.69 2.40
CA ALA A 132 -1.74 12.04 3.75
C ALA A 132 -2.54 13.18 4.42
N PRO A 133 -2.81 14.34 3.77
CA PRO A 133 -3.68 15.37 4.33
C PRO A 133 -5.16 14.94 4.32
N LEU A 134 -5.57 14.12 3.34
CA LEU A 134 -6.94 13.62 3.23
C LEU A 134 -7.33 12.72 4.42
N PHE A 135 -6.42 11.83 4.83
CA PHE A 135 -6.61 10.91 5.96
C PHE A 135 -5.90 11.35 7.25
N ARG A 136 -5.29 12.54 7.27
CA ARG A 136 -4.58 13.15 8.41
C ARG A 136 -3.56 12.23 9.09
N THR A 137 -2.83 11.44 8.31
CA THR A 137 -1.93 10.41 8.85
C THR A 137 -0.54 10.55 8.24
N LYS A 138 0.43 10.91 9.09
CA LYS A 138 1.84 11.06 8.71
C LYS A 138 2.47 9.78 8.14
N SER A 139 1.88 8.62 8.44
CA SER A 139 2.37 7.34 7.92
C SER A 139 2.37 7.28 6.40
N HIS A 140 1.39 7.91 5.73
CA HIS A 140 1.31 7.87 4.27
C HIS A 140 2.45 8.67 3.62
N TYR A 141 2.90 9.77 4.22
CA TYR A 141 4.11 10.47 3.74
C TYR A 141 5.34 9.56 3.80
N VAL A 142 5.53 8.83 4.90
CA VAL A 142 6.67 7.92 5.06
C VAL A 142 6.59 6.78 4.03
N THR A 143 5.43 6.13 3.89
CA THR A 143 5.24 5.05 2.92
C THR A 143 5.48 5.54 1.49
N GLY A 144 4.92 6.68 1.11
CA GLY A 144 5.11 7.29 -0.20
C GLY A 144 6.58 7.63 -0.48
N THR A 145 7.24 8.30 0.46
CA THR A 145 8.67 8.64 0.33
C THR A 145 9.54 7.39 0.22
N LEU A 146 9.33 6.38 1.05
CA LEU A 146 10.10 5.13 0.97
C LEU A 146 9.91 4.43 -0.37
N GLN A 147 8.68 4.40 -0.89
CA GLN A 147 8.38 3.74 -2.15
C GLN A 147 8.97 4.50 -3.35
N THR A 148 8.89 5.84 -3.36
CA THR A 148 9.54 6.66 -4.39
C THR A 148 11.06 6.55 -4.32
N LEU A 149 11.65 6.59 -3.13
CA LEU A 149 13.10 6.43 -2.95
C LEU A 149 13.57 5.05 -3.38
N LEU A 150 12.84 3.98 -3.05
CA LEU A 150 13.14 2.62 -3.49
C LEU A 150 13.22 2.56 -5.02
N ALA A 151 12.27 3.15 -5.72
CA ALA A 151 12.24 3.16 -7.18
C ALA A 151 13.43 3.95 -7.77
N ILE A 152 13.70 5.15 -7.25
CA ILE A 152 14.83 5.99 -7.69
C ILE A 152 16.16 5.27 -7.45
N VAL A 153 16.37 4.72 -6.25
CA VAL A 153 17.59 3.97 -5.91
C VAL A 153 17.74 2.75 -6.81
N THR A 154 16.65 2.04 -7.13
CA THR A 154 16.70 0.91 -8.05
C THR A 154 17.15 1.36 -9.44
N LEU A 155 16.56 2.44 -9.98
CA LEU A 155 16.92 2.95 -11.31
C LEU A 155 18.36 3.45 -11.40
N LEU A 156 18.91 4.00 -10.32
CA LEU A 156 20.26 4.58 -10.31
C LEU A 156 21.37 3.57 -10.01
N PHE A 157 21.11 2.56 -9.18
CA PHE A 157 22.16 1.71 -8.62
C PHE A 157 21.99 0.22 -8.90
N VAL A 158 20.82 -0.23 -9.37
CA VAL A 158 20.56 -1.65 -9.63
C VAL A 158 20.57 -1.87 -11.14
N PRO A 159 21.34 -2.86 -11.67
CA PRO A 159 21.27 -3.19 -13.08
C PRO A 159 19.89 -3.71 -13.46
N GLU A 160 19.43 -3.49 -14.68
CA GLU A 160 18.13 -3.97 -15.15
C GLU A 160 18.02 -5.50 -15.07
N HIS A 161 19.06 -6.18 -15.55
CA HIS A 161 19.20 -7.62 -15.55
C HIS A 161 20.33 -8.04 -14.61
N ALA A 162 20.12 -9.13 -13.89
CA ALA A 162 21.13 -9.77 -13.07
C ALA A 162 21.05 -11.29 -13.23
N THR A 163 22.04 -11.99 -12.68
CA THR A 163 22.01 -13.45 -12.56
C THR A 163 21.97 -13.85 -11.09
N LEU A 164 21.03 -14.73 -10.73
CA LEU A 164 20.89 -15.26 -9.39
C LEU A 164 21.02 -16.79 -9.45
N GLY A 165 22.07 -17.34 -8.83
CA GLY A 165 22.34 -18.79 -8.92
C GLY A 165 22.54 -19.31 -10.35
N GLY A 166 23.00 -18.45 -11.27
CA GLY A 166 23.16 -18.78 -12.69
C GLY A 166 21.92 -18.54 -13.57
N HIS A 167 20.79 -18.12 -12.99
CA HIS A 167 19.55 -17.87 -13.74
C HIS A 167 19.34 -16.37 -14.00
N PRO A 168 18.89 -16.00 -15.22
CA PRO A 168 18.61 -14.60 -15.53
C PRO A 168 17.38 -14.12 -14.77
N VAL A 169 17.46 -12.92 -14.19
CA VAL A 169 16.38 -12.26 -13.48
C VAL A 169 16.26 -10.81 -13.91
N ILE A 170 15.06 -10.23 -13.79
CA ILE A 170 14.83 -8.80 -13.96
C ILE A 170 14.94 -8.15 -12.58
N ALA A 171 16.14 -7.64 -12.26
CA ALA A 171 16.46 -7.18 -10.92
C ALA A 171 15.63 -5.95 -10.50
N TRP A 172 15.24 -5.10 -11.46
CA TRP A 172 14.33 -3.99 -11.19
C TRP A 172 12.97 -4.46 -10.64
N TRP A 173 12.40 -5.52 -11.22
CA TRP A 173 11.11 -6.05 -10.80
C TRP A 173 11.22 -6.71 -9.43
N LEU A 174 12.33 -7.42 -9.18
CA LEU A 174 12.62 -8.02 -7.87
C LEU A 174 12.69 -6.98 -6.77
N VAL A 175 13.56 -5.98 -6.95
CA VAL A 175 13.85 -4.98 -5.91
C VAL A 175 12.62 -4.12 -5.66
N VAL A 176 12.00 -3.59 -6.72
CA VAL A 176 10.81 -2.73 -6.58
C VAL A 176 9.61 -3.54 -6.10
N GLY A 177 9.40 -4.75 -6.63
CA GLY A 177 8.31 -5.64 -6.28
C GLY A 177 8.34 -6.05 -4.81
N PHE A 178 9.40 -6.75 -4.40
CA PHE A 178 9.53 -7.19 -3.00
C PHE A 178 9.73 -6.01 -2.04
N GLY A 179 10.49 -4.99 -2.43
CA GLY A 179 10.67 -3.81 -1.58
C GLY A 179 9.36 -3.06 -1.34
N SER A 180 8.54 -2.85 -2.37
CA SER A 180 7.23 -2.21 -2.21
C SER A 180 6.28 -3.08 -1.40
N ALA A 181 6.28 -4.41 -1.62
CA ALA A 181 5.50 -5.35 -0.82
C ALA A 181 5.84 -5.25 0.68
N LEU A 182 7.13 -5.26 1.00
CA LEU A 182 7.61 -5.14 2.38
C LEU A 182 7.24 -3.79 3.01
N ILE A 183 7.39 -2.69 2.28
CA ILE A 183 7.02 -1.34 2.76
C ILE A 183 5.52 -1.28 3.08
N LEU A 184 4.67 -1.79 2.18
CA LEU A 184 3.22 -1.78 2.35
C LEU A 184 2.79 -2.72 3.48
N TRP A 185 3.30 -3.95 3.53
CA TRP A 185 2.99 -4.88 4.62
C TRP A 185 3.46 -4.37 5.97
N ALA A 186 4.68 -3.83 6.08
CA ALA A 186 5.17 -3.23 7.33
C ALA A 186 4.31 -2.05 7.77
N THR A 187 3.90 -1.20 6.83
CA THR A 187 2.94 -0.11 7.08
C THR A 187 1.59 -0.68 7.56
N GLY A 188 1.08 -1.71 6.89
CA GLY A 188 -0.15 -2.41 7.23
C GLY A 188 -0.12 -3.00 8.65
N VAL A 189 0.95 -3.72 9.01
CA VAL A 189 1.16 -4.25 10.37
C VAL A 189 1.16 -3.11 11.39
N LYS A 190 1.92 -2.03 11.15
CA LYS A 190 1.99 -0.88 12.07
C LYS A 190 0.61 -0.25 12.29
N VAL A 191 -0.11 0.00 11.21
CA VAL A 191 -1.47 0.57 11.24
C VAL A 191 -2.45 -0.38 11.93
N TRP A 192 -2.34 -1.69 11.68
CA TRP A 192 -3.15 -2.71 12.34
C TRP A 192 -2.91 -2.75 13.86
N LEU A 193 -1.65 -2.75 14.29
CA LEU A 193 -1.29 -2.75 15.72
C LEU A 193 -1.79 -1.49 16.43
N ILE A 194 -1.69 -0.32 15.80
CA ILE A 194 -2.25 0.94 16.33
C ILE A 194 -3.77 0.82 16.48
N GLY A 195 -4.46 0.36 15.44
CA GLY A 195 -5.91 0.15 15.49
C GLY A 195 -6.33 -0.85 16.56
N ARG A 196 -5.56 -1.93 16.77
CA ARG A 196 -5.84 -2.94 17.78
C ARG A 196 -5.66 -2.38 19.19
N ARG A 197 -4.61 -1.58 19.43
CA ARG A 197 -4.40 -0.90 20.72
C ARG A 197 -5.60 -0.03 21.09
N TRP A 198 -6.14 0.72 20.14
CA TRP A 198 -7.35 1.53 20.34
C TRP A 198 -8.58 0.73 20.76
N MET A 199 -8.66 -0.55 20.38
CA MET A 199 -9.76 -1.43 20.78
C MET A 199 -9.56 -2.06 22.17
N ILE A 200 -8.31 -2.21 22.61
CA ILE A 200 -7.95 -2.85 23.89
C ILE A 200 -7.97 -1.84 25.05
N THR A 201 -7.53 -0.59 24.82
CA THR A 201 -7.46 0.46 25.86
C THR A 201 -8.82 1.12 26.13
N ARG A 202 -9.93 0.40 25.90
CA ARG A 202 -11.30 0.86 26.18
C ARG A 202 -11.80 0.31 27.51
#